data_AF-A0A956ZHF4-F1
#
_entry.id   AF-A0A956ZHF4-F1
#
_cell.length_a   1.000
_cell.length_b   1.000
_cell.length_c   1.000
_cell.angle_alpha   90.00
_cell.angle_beta   90.00
_cell.angle_gamma   90.00
#
_symmetry.space_group_name_H-M   'P 1'
#
loop_
_entity.id
_entity.type
_entity.pdbx_description
1 polymer ?
#
loop_
_entity_poly.entity_id
_entity_poly.type
_entity_poly.pdbx_seq_one_letter_code
_entity_poly.pdbx_strand_id
1 'polypeptide(L)' 'ALKDALPYLTVLIELPQAGNIRMVGNLLGDPEQEVVIGSEVEAVFEDHGGDEPYTLVQWRVTG' A
#
# COMPACT_ATOMS: atom_id res chain seq x y z
N ALA A 1 -5.88 8.15 8.39
CA ALA A 1 -4.88 7.13 8.76
C ALA A 1 -3.51 7.52 8.19
N LEU A 2 -2.43 6.97 8.76
CA LEU A 2 -0.98 7.32 8.65
C LEU A 2 -0.45 8.53 9.43
N LYS A 3 -1.24 9.57 9.70
CA LYS A 3 -0.77 10.70 10.54
C LYS A 3 -0.30 10.25 11.94
N ASP A 4 -0.91 9.19 12.46
CA ASP A 4 -0.61 8.62 13.77
C ASP A 4 0.27 7.34 13.69
N ALA A 5 0.64 6.91 12.48
CA ALA A 5 1.45 5.70 12.24
C ALA A 5 2.81 6.10 11.65
N LEU A 6 3.63 6.77 12.48
CA LEU A 6 5.02 7.06 12.17
C LEU A 6 5.93 6.08 12.93
N PRO A 7 6.91 5.45 12.27
CA PRO A 7 7.21 5.54 10.84
C PRO A 7 6.22 4.74 9.96
N TYR A 8 6.25 4.99 8.65
CA TYR A 8 5.53 4.21 7.65
C TYR A 8 6.39 3.99 6.40
N LEU A 9 6.07 2.97 5.63
CA LEU A 9 6.76 2.61 4.39
C LEU A 9 5.93 3.02 3.17
N THR A 10 6.53 3.78 2.26
CA THR A 10 5.95 4.13 0.95
C THR A 10 6.69 3.39 -0.15
N VAL A 11 5.96 2.78 -1.07
CA VAL A 11 6.46 1.91 -2.13
C VAL A 11 5.93 2.33 -3.50
N LEU A 12 6.66 1.94 -4.55
CA LEU A 12 6.22 2.03 -5.95
C LEU A 12 5.86 0.62 -6.42
N ILE A 13 4.58 0.36 -6.63
CA ILE A 13 4.07 -0.94 -7.07
C ILE A 13 3.98 -0.96 -8.59
N GLU A 14 4.52 -2.00 -9.21
CA GLU A 14 4.33 -2.27 -10.63
C GLU A 14 3.07 -3.14 -10.82
N LEU A 15 2.22 -2.76 -11.77
CA LEU A 15 1.07 -3.54 -12.19
C LEU A 15 1.24 -3.94 -13.68
N PRO A 16 2.06 -4.96 -14.00
CA PRO A 16 2.38 -5.33 -15.38
C PRO A 16 1.13 -5.64 -16.21
N GLN A 17 0.15 -6.30 -15.61
CA GLN A 17 -1.14 -6.67 -16.22
C GLN A 17 -2.02 -5.46 -16.58
N ALA A 18 -1.74 -4.29 -16.02
CA ALA A 18 -2.48 -3.05 -16.24
C ALA A 18 -1.73 -2.09 -17.18
N GLY A 19 -1.05 -2.62 -18.20
CA GLY A 19 -0.29 -1.79 -19.16
C GLY A 19 0.98 -1.20 -18.55
N ASN A 20 1.63 -1.93 -17.64
CA ASN A 20 2.83 -1.48 -16.91
C ASN A 20 2.64 -0.18 -16.12
N ILE A 21 1.43 0.07 -15.63
CA ILE A 21 1.17 1.17 -14.70
C ILE A 21 2.00 0.96 -13.43
N ARG A 22 2.48 2.07 -12.87
CA ARG A 22 3.10 2.09 -11.55
C ARG A 22 2.30 2.96 -10.60
N MET A 23 2.10 2.50 -9.38
CA MET A 23 1.31 3.18 -8.36
C MET A 23 2.15 3.44 -7.12
N VAL A 24 2.11 4.66 -6.61
CA VAL A 24 2.66 5.00 -5.29
C VAL A 24 1.60 4.66 -4.24
N GLY A 25 2.00 4.00 -3.15
CA GLY A 25 1.12 3.73 -2.00
C GLY A 25 1.93 3.28 -0.79
N ASN A 26 1.26 2.94 0.31
CA ASN A 26 1.95 2.51 1.52
C ASN A 26 1.91 1.00 1.69
N LEU A 27 2.98 0.48 2.26
CA LEU A 27 3.12 -0.93 2.62
C LEU A 27 2.72 -1.11 4.08
N LEU A 28 1.67 -1.89 4.29
CA LEU A 28 1.16 -2.27 5.60
C LEU A 28 2.06 -3.33 6.24
N GLY A 29 2.11 -3.34 7.57
CA GLY A 29 2.88 -4.30 8.36
C GLY A 29 3.76 -3.59 9.38
N ASP A 30 4.83 -4.25 9.78
CA ASP A 30 5.85 -3.65 10.64
C ASP A 30 6.55 -2.51 9.87
N PRO A 31 6.59 -1.27 10.39
CA PRO A 31 7.30 -0.16 9.78
C PRO A 31 8.80 -0.38 9.57
N GLU A 32 9.42 -1.29 10.32
CA GLU A 32 10.85 -1.62 10.24
C GLU A 32 11.13 -2.93 9.49
N GLN A 33 10.12 -3.52 8.84
CA GLN A 33 10.29 -4.75 8.07
C GLN A 33 11.30 -4.59 6.93
N GLU A 34 12.00 -5.68 6.60
CA GLU A 34 12.84 -5.73 5.41
C GLU A 34 11.98 -5.60 4.15
N VAL A 35 12.29 -4.61 3.31
CA VAL A 35 11.63 -4.40 2.02
C VAL A 35 12.52 -4.94 0.90
N VAL A 36 12.11 -6.06 0.31
CA VAL A 36 12.81 -6.66 -0.84
C VAL A 36 12.15 -6.21 -2.14
N ILE A 37 12.93 -5.58 -3.02
CA ILE A 37 12.42 -5.14 -4.33
C ILE A 37 12.07 -6.37 -5.19
N GLY A 38 10.87 -6.34 -5.78
CA GLY A 38 10.34 -7.46 -6.56
C GLY A 38 9.48 -8.44 -5.75
N SER A 39 9.31 -8.22 -4.44
CA SER A 39 8.33 -8.97 -3.66
C SER A 39 6.93 -8.82 -4.23
N GLU A 40 6.19 -9.93 -4.27
CA GLU A 40 4.77 -9.92 -4.61
C GLU A 40 3.97 -9.22 -3.49
N VAL A 41 2.94 -8.48 -3.89
CA VAL A 41 2.07 -7.74 -2.99
C VAL A 41 0.61 -7.91 -3.40
N GLU A 42 -0.29 -7.79 -2.43
CA GLU A 42 -1.72 -7.71 -2.63
C GLU A 42 -2.25 -6.32 -2.29
N ALA A 43 -3.32 -5.91 -2.97
CA ALA A 43 -4.06 -4.70 -2.66
C ALA A 43 -4.96 -4.94 -1.44
N VAL A 44 -4.88 -4.04 -0.46
CA VAL A 44 -5.77 -4.00 0.71
C VAL A 44 -6.60 -2.72 0.60
N PHE A 45 -7.93 -2.86 0.62
CA PHE A 45 -8.85 -1.73 0.53
C PHE A 45 -9.32 -1.32 1.92
N GLU A 46 -9.06 -0.07 2.29
CA GLU A 46 -9.47 0.56 3.54
C GLU A 46 -10.60 1.55 3.26
N ASP A 47 -11.80 1.26 3.79
CA ASP A 47 -12.94 2.15 3.63
C ASP A 47 -12.92 3.26 4.68
N HIS A 48 -12.94 4.50 4.20
CA HIS A 48 -13.09 5.68 5.02
C HIS A 48 -14.52 6.22 4.88
N GLY A 49 -15.29 6.09 5.95
CA GLY A 49 -16.58 6.76 6.09
C GLY A 49 -16.44 8.26 6.40
N GLY A 50 -17.57 8.96 6.47
CA GLY A 50 -17.64 10.40 6.75
C GLY A 50 -18.62 11.08 5.81
N ASP A 51 -18.61 12.42 5.80
CA ASP A 51 -19.48 13.22 4.91
C ASP A 51 -19.12 13.02 3.43
N GLU A 52 -17.85 12.73 3.14
CA GLU A 52 -17.34 12.36 1.81
C GLU A 52 -16.61 11.01 1.89
N PRO A 53 -17.29 9.88 1.64
CA PRO A 53 -16.69 8.56 1.75
C PRO A 53 -15.73 8.27 0.60
N TYR A 54 -14.65 7.54 0.90
CA TYR A 54 -13.72 7.04 -0.11
C TYR A 54 -13.09 5.72 0.34
N THR A 55 -12.65 4.93 -0.63
CA THR A 55 -11.86 3.72 -0.39
C THR A 55 -10.41 4.00 -0.76
N LEU A 56 -9.49 3.78 0.18
CA LEU A 56 -8.07 3.91 -0.04
C LEU A 56 -7.46 2.54 -0.33
N VAL A 57 -6.64 2.45 -1.37
CA VAL A 57 -5.81 1.26 -1.62
C VAL A 57 -4.48 1.39 -0.88
N GLN A 58 -4.13 0.34 -0.15
CA GLN A 58 -2.85 0.11 0.51
C GLN A 58 -2.27 -1.22 -0.01
N TRP A 59 -1.04 -1.54 0.36
CA TRP A 59 -0.35 -2.75 -0.13
C TRP A 59 0.14 -3.61 1.03
N ARG A 60 0.20 -4.93 0.84
CA ARG A 60 0.80 -5.87 1.79
C ARG A 60 1.63 -6.90 1.03
N VAL A 61 2.81 -7.26 1.54
CA VAL A 61 3.60 -8.38 1.00
C VAL A 61 2.80 -9.67 1.10
N THR A 62 2.71 -10.43 0.01
CA THR A 62 2.14 -11.78 0.03
C THR A 62 3.19 -12.76 0.54
N GLY A 63 2.79 -13.63 1.47
CA GLY A 63 3.66 -14.67 2.04
C GLY A 63 3.95 -15.83 1.10
#